data_AF-A0A4Q3BB52-F1
#
_entry.id   AF-A0A4Q3BB52-F1
#
_cell.length_a   1.000
_cell.length_b   1.000
_cell.length_c   1.000
_cell.angle_alpha   90.00
_cell.angle_beta   90.00
_cell.angle_gamma   90.00
#
_symmetry.space_group_name_H-M   'P 1'
#
loop_
_entity.id
_entity.type
_entity.pdbx_description
1 polymer ?
#
loop_
_entity_poly.entity_id
_entity_poly.type
_entity_poly.pdbx_seq_one_letter_code
_entity_poly.pdbx_strand_id
1 'polypeptide(L)' 'MTTAQIKKLLHESIENIDDKELLLELKKIAESKYRISAEPKLHKLQEERIGMAKMQIKEGNSLSNDQANNKIDKWLSE' A
#
# COMPACT_ATOMS: atom_id res chain seq x y z
N MET A 1 -11.29 -1.66 -21.70
CA MET A 1 -10.88 -2.47 -20.55
C MET A 1 -10.07 -1.58 -19.62
N THR A 2 -10.49 -1.41 -18.37
CA THR A 2 -9.82 -0.49 -17.43
C THR A 2 -8.67 -1.21 -16.72
N THR A 3 -7.73 -0.44 -16.15
CA THR A 3 -6.63 -0.99 -15.35
C THR A 3 -7.13 -1.85 -14.19
N ALA A 4 -8.27 -1.48 -13.58
CA ALA A 4 -8.91 -2.26 -12.52
C ALA A 4 -9.40 -3.63 -13.03
N GLN A 5 -10.00 -3.68 -14.21
CA GLN A 5 -10.45 -4.93 -14.84
C GLN A 5 -9.27 -5.85 -15.18
N ILE A 6 -8.16 -5.27 -15.65
CA ILE A 6 -6.93 -6.03 -15.96
C ILE A 6 -6.33 -6.64 -14.69
N LYS A 7 -6.24 -5.85 -13.60
CA LYS A 7 -5.74 -6.35 -12.30
C LYS A 7 -6.59 -7.49 -11.76
N LYS A 8 -7.91 -7.37 -11.85
CA LYS A 8 -8.84 -8.41 -11.38
C LYS A 8 -8.63 -9.72 -12.12
N LEU A 9 -8.58 -9.69 -13.45
CA LEU A 9 -8.37 -10.89 -14.26
C LEU A 9 -6.99 -11.53 -14.05
N LEU A 10 -5.95 -10.72 -13.85
CA LEU A 10 -4.62 -11.21 -13.50
C LEU A 10 -4.62 -11.91 -12.14
N HIS A 11 -5.28 -11.32 -11.15
CA HIS A 11 -5.36 -11.90 -9.82
C HIS A 11 -6.09 -13.25 -9.84
N GLU A 12 -7.28 -13.30 -10.47
CA GLU A 12 -8.06 -14.53 -10.63
C GLU A 12 -7.28 -15.59 -11.42
N SER A 13 -6.55 -15.21 -12.46
CA SER A 13 -5.77 -16.15 -13.26
C SER A 13 -4.57 -16.72 -12.49
N ILE A 14 -3.97 -15.96 -11.57
CA ILE A 14 -2.83 -16.39 -10.77
C ILE A 14 -3.27 -17.28 -9.61
N GLU A 15 -4.40 -16.96 -8.95
CA GLU A 15 -4.92 -17.76 -7.82
C GLU A 15 -5.34 -19.17 -8.23
N ASN A 16 -5.73 -19.36 -9.49
CA ASN A 16 -6.15 -20.66 -10.03
C ASN A 16 -4.99 -21.52 -10.56
N ILE A 17 -3.72 -21.08 -10.39
CA ILE A 17 -2.55 -21.87 -10.78
C ILE A 17 -2.12 -22.74 -9.61
N ASP A 18 -2.33 -24.05 -9.73
CA ASP A 18 -1.85 -25.05 -8.76
C ASP A 18 -0.36 -25.44 -8.97
N ASP A 19 0.24 -25.01 -10.08
CA ASP A 19 1.65 -25.29 -10.40
C ASP A 19 2.59 -24.29 -9.69
N LYS A 20 3.19 -24.76 -8.60
CA LYS A 20 4.14 -24.01 -7.79
C LYS A 20 5.40 -23.59 -8.56
N GLU A 21 5.91 -24.43 -9.47
CA GLU A 21 7.12 -24.12 -10.24
C GLU A 21 6.83 -23.00 -11.24
N LEU A 22 5.66 -23.04 -11.88
CA LEU A 22 5.19 -21.96 -12.74
C LEU A 22 5.05 -20.64 -11.97
N LEU A 23 4.45 -20.66 -10.77
CA LEU A 23 4.32 -19.48 -9.92
C LEU A 23 5.69 -18.91 -9.52
N LEU A 24 6.67 -19.75 -9.22
CA LEU A 24 8.03 -19.34 -8.88
C LEU A 24 8.74 -18.69 -10.08
N GLU A 25 8.58 -19.22 -11.29
CA GLU A 25 9.15 -18.64 -12.51
C GLU A 25 8.48 -17.29 -12.86
N LEU A 26 7.15 -17.20 -12.74
CA LEU A 26 6.43 -15.94 -12.93
C LEU A 26 6.88 -14.87 -11.93
N LYS A 27 7.12 -15.25 -10.68
CA LYS A 27 7.69 -14.37 -9.64
C LYS A 27 9.07 -13.87 -10.03
N LYS A 28 9.98 -14.75 -10.47
CA LYS A 28 11.33 -14.37 -10.93
C LYS A 28 11.28 -13.40 -12.11
N ILE A 29 10.37 -13.60 -13.06
CA ILE A 29 10.18 -12.70 -14.20
C ILE A 29 9.64 -11.33 -13.75
N ALA A 30 8.67 -11.31 -12.83
CA ALA A 30 8.13 -10.06 -12.30
C ALA A 30 9.18 -9.26 -11.50
N GLU A 31 9.95 -9.96 -10.65
CA GLU A 31 11.01 -9.37 -9.83
C GLU A 31 12.21 -8.91 -10.66
N SER A 32 12.62 -9.67 -11.69
CA SER A 32 13.72 -9.26 -12.58
C SER A 32 13.40 -8.04 -13.45
N LYS A 33 12.12 -7.85 -13.79
CA LYS A 33 11.60 -6.62 -14.42
C LYS A 33 11.46 -5.47 -13.43
N TYR A 34 11.33 -5.75 -12.13
CA TYR A 34 11.36 -4.76 -11.07
C TYR A 34 12.80 -4.37 -10.75
N ARG A 35 13.42 -3.58 -11.64
CA ARG A 35 14.61 -2.83 -11.27
C ARG A 35 14.14 -1.56 -10.58
N ILE A 36 14.50 -1.38 -9.30
CA ILE A 36 14.39 -0.08 -8.64
C ILE A 36 15.28 0.87 -9.43
N SER A 37 14.68 1.60 -10.37
CA SER A 37 15.42 2.47 -11.30
C SER A 37 16.09 3.64 -10.59
N ALA A 38 15.64 3.97 -9.37
CA ALA A 38 16.22 4.94 -8.46
C ALA A 38 15.62 4.72 -7.06
N GLU A 39 16.35 5.10 -6.01
CA GLU A 39 15.76 5.21 -4.68
C GLU A 39 14.49 6.09 -4.75
N PRO A 40 13.37 5.64 -4.15
CA PRO A 40 12.15 6.42 -4.17
C PRO A 40 12.37 7.75 -3.42
N LYS A 41 12.19 8.86 -4.14
CA LYS A 41 12.25 10.20 -3.56
C LYS A 41 10.87 10.63 -3.09
N LEU A 42 10.80 11.19 -1.89
CA LEU A 42 9.59 11.84 -1.42
C LEU A 42 9.33 13.10 -2.25
N HIS A 43 8.07 13.35 -2.59
CA HIS A 43 7.65 14.64 -3.10
C HIS A 43 7.46 15.62 -1.93
N LYS A 44 7.58 16.92 -2.21
CA LYS A 44 7.52 17.99 -1.21
C LYS A 44 6.33 17.87 -0.25
N LEU A 45 5.14 17.55 -0.78
CA LEU A 45 3.94 17.35 0.03
C LEU A 45 4.07 16.19 1.04
N GLN A 46 4.78 15.12 0.68
CA GLN A 46 5.02 13.98 1.56
C GLN A 46 6.02 14.35 2.66
N GLU A 47 7.07 15.09 2.32
CA GLU A 47 8.04 15.60 3.30
C GLU A 47 7.37 16.53 4.32
N GLU A 48 6.54 17.47 3.84
CA GLU A 48 5.77 18.39 4.68
C GLU A 48 4.82 17.62 5.62
N ARG A 49 4.05 16.66 5.10
CA ARG A 49 3.14 15.82 5.91
C ARG A 49 3.88 15.01 6.96
N ILE A 50 5.02 14.43 6.62
CA ILE A 50 5.86 13.70 7.57
C ILE A 50 6.41 14.64 8.65
N GLY A 51 6.84 15.85 8.27
CA GLY A 51 7.28 16.87 9.21
C GLY A 51 6.18 17.27 10.20
N MET A 52 4.97 17.52 9.70
CA MET A 52 3.81 17.83 10.54
C MET A 52 3.46 16.68 11.48
N ALA A 53 3.42 15.44 10.96
CA ALA A 53 3.13 14.26 11.78
C ALA A 53 4.16 14.08 12.91
N LYS A 54 5.46 14.29 12.64
CA LYS A 54 6.51 14.23 13.66
C LYS A 54 6.32 15.30 14.75
N MET A 55 5.92 16.51 14.36
CA MET A 55 5.64 17.60 15.30
C MET A 55 4.43 17.27 16.17
N GLN A 56 3.34 16.79 15.56
CA GLN A 56 2.13 16.36 16.25
C GLN A 56 2.39 15.25 17.27
N ILE A 57 3.18 14.24 16.91
CA ILE A 57 3.58 13.17 17.83
C ILE A 57 4.37 13.74 19.01
N LYS A 58 5.33 14.64 18.76
CA LYS A 58 6.16 15.25 19.81
C LYS A 58 5.33 16.08 20.80
N GLU A 59 4.29 16.74 20.32
CA GLU A 59 3.39 17.56 21.15
C GLU A 59 2.28 16.75 21.85
N GLY A 60 2.24 15.42 21.65
CA GLY A 60 1.15 14.58 22.15
C GLY A 60 -0.15 14.71 21.36
N ASN A 61 -0.15 15.48 20.28
CA ASN A 61 -1.26 15.68 19.35
C ASN A 61 -1.38 14.50 18.36
N SER A 62 -1.35 13.27 18.87
CA SER A 62 -1.47 12.04 18.09
C SER A 62 -2.60 11.16 18.64
N LEU A 63 -3.12 10.27 17.82
CA LEU A 63 -4.12 9.29 18.23
C LEU A 63 -3.46 7.92 18.33
N SER A 64 -3.77 7.18 19.39
CA SER A 64 -3.57 5.73 19.39
C SER A 64 -4.51 5.08 18.38
N ASN A 65 -4.20 3.83 18.00
CA ASN A 65 -5.06 3.07 17.11
C ASN A 65 -6.49 2.96 17.65
N ASP A 66 -6.65 2.71 18.95
CA ASP A 66 -7.97 2.62 19.59
C ASP A 66 -8.72 3.96 19.52
N GLN A 67 -8.03 5.08 19.76
CA GLN A 67 -8.62 6.42 19.65
C GLN A 67 -9.03 6.76 18.21
N ALA A 68 -8.24 6.33 17.23
CA ALA A 68 -8.56 6.50 15.82
C ALA A 68 -9.78 5.65 15.40
N ASN A 69 -9.79 4.37 15.79
CA ASN A 69 -10.90 3.45 15.50
C ASN A 69 -12.21 3.95 16.12
N ASN A 70 -12.21 4.35 17.38
CA ASN A 70 -13.39 4.90 18.04
C ASN A 70 -13.94 6.15 17.34
N LYS A 71 -13.07 7.01 16.80
CA LYS A 71 -13.49 8.18 16.01
C LYS A 71 -14.12 7.78 14.68
N ILE A 72 -13.56 6.78 14.01
CA ILE A 72 -14.08 6.27 12.74
C ILE A 72 -15.44 5.61 12.98
N ASP A 73 -15.56 4.76 14.00
CA ASP A 73 -16.81 4.09 14.35
C ASP A 73 -17.91 5.11 14.66
N LYS A 74 -17.58 6.16 15.41
CA LYS A 74 -18.52 7.26 15.67
C LYS A 74 -18.95 7.96 14.37
N TRP A 75 -18.03 8.28 13.48
CA TRP A 75 -18.34 8.92 12.21
C TRP A 75 -19.20 8.05 11.28
N LEU A 76 -19.00 6.73 11.30
CA LEU A 76 -19.82 5.78 10.51
C LEU A 76 -21.19 5.51 11.12
N SER A 77 -21.40 5.90 12.38
CA SER A 77 -22.68 5.75 13.11
C SER A 77 -23.58 6.99 12.99
N GLU A 78 -23.09 8.07 12.38
CA GLU A 78 -23.83 9.30 12.04
C GLU A 78 -24.43 9.21 10.63
#